data_AF-A0A8J8MNF3-F1
#
_entry.id   AF-A0A8J8MNF3-F1
#
_cell.length_a   1.000
_cell.length_b   1.000
_cell.length_c   1.000
_cell.angle_alpha   90.00
_cell.angle_beta   90.00
_cell.angle_gamma   90.00
#
_symmetry.space_group_name_H-M   'P 1'
#
loop_
_entity.id
_entity.type
_entity.pdbx_description
1 polymer ?
#
loop_
_entity_poly.entity_id
_entity_poly.type
_entity_poly.pdbx_seq_one_letter_code
_entity_poly.pdbx_strand_id
1 'polypeptide(L)'
;MKLSVLKSCLVGLIGIMLTVVIVGCYSGGGETINEDVTLENMDLEKLATYKKSYVGDNSAVGNILDRLLGNKYRQTFSLTEDSITSHYGLSDSTKEEEKTELEDALEGYVEDHGNQLFFNNALALFILVQNVDVVTFEIDTQTPVTFTVNRDDMHNLLEVDDLQHYAEDIEAWQQLIDQKIKALSDDTIQWIQDHTQ
;
A
#
# COMPACT_ATOMS: atom_id res chain seq x y z
N MET A 1 -31.78 -44.32 57.57
CA MET A 1 -30.36 -44.75 57.66
C MET A 1 -29.86 -44.83 56.21
N LYS A 2 -28.95 -44.01 55.68
CA LYS A 2 -27.88 -43.15 56.22
C LYS A 2 -27.86 -41.80 55.50
N LEU A 3 -27.43 -40.80 56.26
CA LEU A 3 -26.96 -39.48 55.84
C LEU A 3 -25.46 -39.60 55.52
N SER A 4 -24.95 -38.93 54.48
CA SER A 4 -23.60 -38.34 54.52
C SER A 4 -23.36 -37.37 53.37
N VAL A 5 -23.09 -36.13 53.78
CA VAL A 5 -22.55 -34.97 53.07
C VAL A 5 -21.09 -35.22 52.67
N LEU A 6 -20.59 -34.70 51.53
CA LEU A 6 -19.34 -33.92 51.50
C LEU A 6 -19.08 -33.21 50.16
N LYS A 7 -18.62 -31.96 50.31
CA LYS A 7 -18.20 -30.96 49.33
C LYS A 7 -16.89 -31.36 48.64
N SER A 8 -16.66 -30.86 47.42
CA SER A 8 -15.35 -30.34 47.01
C SER A 8 -15.48 -29.38 45.83
N CYS A 9 -14.94 -28.17 46.02
CA CYS A 9 -14.72 -27.15 45.02
C CYS A 9 -13.83 -27.66 43.88
N LEU A 10 -14.13 -27.26 42.64
CA LEU A 10 -13.08 -27.01 41.67
C LEU A 10 -13.48 -25.79 40.82
N VAL A 11 -12.91 -24.65 41.18
CA VAL A 11 -12.89 -23.44 40.34
C VAL A 11 -11.88 -23.73 39.24
N GLY A 12 -12.38 -23.96 38.02
CA GLY A 12 -11.56 -24.05 36.81
C GLY A 12 -11.70 -22.77 36.00
N LEU A 13 -10.82 -21.81 36.25
CA LEU A 13 -10.55 -20.66 35.39
C LEU A 13 -10.00 -21.18 34.06
N ILE A 14 -10.84 -21.25 33.02
CA ILE A 14 -10.37 -21.44 31.64
C ILE A 14 -10.38 -20.05 31.01
N GLY A 15 -9.19 -19.45 30.98
CA GLY A 15 -8.92 -18.25 30.20
C GLY A 15 -9.08 -18.58 28.72
N ILE A 16 -10.14 -18.05 28.11
CA ILE A 16 -10.31 -18.06 26.66
C ILE A 16 -9.40 -16.95 26.12
N MET A 17 -8.21 -17.35 25.66
CA MET A 17 -7.32 -16.50 24.88
C MET A 17 -7.94 -16.39 23.48
N LEU A 18 -8.73 -15.34 23.28
CA LEU A 18 -9.38 -15.02 22.02
C LEU A 18 -8.33 -14.40 21.07
N THR A 19 -7.54 -15.23 20.38
CA THR A 19 -6.73 -14.75 19.26
C THR A 19 -7.65 -14.55 18.06
N VAL A 20 -8.15 -13.33 17.91
CA VAL A 20 -8.82 -12.89 16.69
C VAL A 20 -7.74 -12.68 15.64
N VAL A 21 -7.52 -13.67 14.79
CA VAL A 21 -6.83 -13.45 13.51
C VAL A 21 -7.89 -12.92 12.57
N ILE A 22 -7.96 -11.59 12.41
CA ILE A 22 -8.80 -10.98 11.39
C ILE A 22 -8.09 -11.22 10.06
N VAL A 23 -8.44 -12.30 9.38
CA VAL A 23 -8.16 -12.44 7.95
C VAL A 23 -9.23 -11.60 7.25
N GLY A 24 -8.85 -10.40 6.81
CA GLY A 24 -9.68 -9.58 5.94
C GLY A 24 -9.79 -10.27 4.58
N CYS A 25 -10.95 -10.86 4.30
CA CYS A 25 -11.25 -11.42 2.99
C CYS A 25 -11.96 -10.34 2.16
N TYR A 26 -11.24 -9.77 1.19
CA TYR A 26 -11.82 -8.87 0.19
C TYR A 26 -12.46 -9.72 -0.91
N SER A 27 -13.75 -9.48 -1.19
CA SER A 27 -14.49 -10.21 -2.23
C SER A 27 -14.33 -9.47 -3.56
N GLY A 28 -13.55 -10.04 -4.48
CA GLY A 28 -13.36 -9.52 -5.84
C GLY A 28 -14.61 -9.69 -6.70
N GLY A 29 -15.19 -8.57 -7.15
CA GLY A 29 -16.14 -8.52 -8.25
C GLY A 29 -15.39 -8.32 -9.57
N GLY A 30 -15.86 -8.97 -10.65
CA GLY A 30 -15.19 -9.00 -11.96
C GLY A 30 -14.65 -7.64 -12.40
N GLU A 31 -13.34 -7.57 -12.57
CA GLU A 31 -12.62 -6.31 -12.74
C GLU A 31 -12.33 -6.04 -14.21
N THR A 32 -12.94 -5.00 -14.78
CA THR A 32 -12.27 -4.24 -15.82
C THR A 32 -11.23 -3.35 -15.13
N ILE A 33 -9.95 -3.54 -15.44
CA ILE A 33 -8.89 -2.57 -15.15
C ILE A 33 -9.36 -1.27 -15.81
N ASN A 34 -9.57 -0.15 -15.09
CA ASN A 34 -9.49 1.22 -15.65
C ASN A 34 -10.05 2.33 -14.74
N GLU A 35 -10.85 2.07 -13.70
CA GLU A 35 -11.55 3.19 -13.02
C GLU A 35 -10.85 3.77 -11.78
N ASP A 36 -10.04 3.02 -11.03
CA ASP A 36 -9.48 3.44 -9.72
C ASP A 36 -8.00 3.89 -9.75
N VAL A 37 -7.46 4.18 -10.93
CA VAL A 37 -6.00 4.31 -11.10
C VAL A 37 -5.56 5.66 -11.68
N THR A 38 -6.51 6.54 -11.98
CA THR A 38 -6.17 7.93 -12.33
C THR A 38 -5.73 8.69 -11.08
N LEU A 39 -4.72 9.56 -11.23
CA LEU A 39 -4.20 10.40 -10.13
C LEU A 39 -5.28 11.26 -9.47
N GLU A 40 -6.37 11.56 -10.18
CA GLU A 40 -7.51 12.36 -9.71
C GLU A 40 -8.39 11.59 -8.72
N ASN A 41 -8.25 10.27 -8.63
CA ASN A 41 -9.08 9.43 -7.75
C ASN A 41 -8.51 9.29 -6.33
N MET A 42 -7.32 9.83 -6.06
CA MET A 42 -6.70 9.73 -4.75
C MET A 42 -7.39 10.71 -3.77
N ASP A 43 -8.00 10.17 -2.71
CA ASP A 43 -8.66 10.95 -1.66
C ASP A 43 -7.62 11.51 -0.67
N LEU A 44 -7.02 12.65 -1.03
CA LEU A 44 -5.96 13.31 -0.25
C LEU A 44 -6.45 13.72 1.15
N GLU A 45 -7.72 14.08 1.31
CA GLU A 45 -8.29 14.42 2.61
C GLU A 45 -8.27 13.22 3.56
N LYS A 46 -8.70 12.05 3.09
CA LYS A 46 -8.62 10.82 3.89
C LYS A 46 -7.19 10.41 4.16
N LEU A 47 -6.29 10.53 3.18
CA LEU A 47 -4.89 10.18 3.34
C LEU A 47 -4.18 11.08 4.37
N ALA A 48 -4.42 12.39 4.33
CA ALA A 48 -3.83 13.36 5.26
C ALA A 48 -4.18 13.09 6.73
N THR A 49 -5.24 12.31 7.02
CA THR A 49 -5.56 11.88 8.40
C THR A 49 -4.48 10.98 9.01
N TYR A 50 -3.65 10.34 8.18
CA TYR A 50 -2.54 9.48 8.60
C TYR A 50 -1.20 10.22 8.68
N LYS A 51 -1.19 11.55 8.61
CA LYS A 51 0.05 12.33 8.76
C LYS A 51 0.79 11.99 10.05
N LYS A 52 2.11 12.08 10.01
CA LYS A 52 3.00 11.80 11.16
C LYS A 52 3.00 10.32 11.59
N SER A 53 2.57 9.41 10.72
CA SER A 53 2.72 7.98 10.94
C SER A 53 4.20 7.58 10.93
N TYR A 54 4.47 6.35 11.39
CA TYR A 54 5.80 5.74 11.36
C TYR A 54 5.69 4.35 10.74
N VAL A 55 6.79 3.83 10.18
CA VAL A 55 6.83 2.50 9.55
C VAL A 55 6.33 1.41 10.51
N GLY A 56 6.68 1.50 11.80
CA GLY A 56 6.22 0.56 12.83
C GLY A 56 4.72 0.64 13.19
N ASP A 57 3.96 1.61 12.65
CA ASP A 57 2.51 1.66 12.78
C ASP A 57 1.85 0.85 11.66
N ASN A 58 1.87 -0.47 11.81
CA ASN A 58 1.30 -1.39 10.83
C ASN A 58 -0.16 -1.06 10.47
N SER A 59 -0.92 -0.54 11.44
CA SER A 59 -2.33 -0.21 11.23
C SER A 59 -2.47 1.05 10.37
N ALA A 60 -1.69 2.09 10.66
CA ALA A 60 -1.69 3.30 9.84
C ALA A 60 -1.16 3.01 8.42
N VAL A 61 -0.01 2.35 8.30
CA VAL A 61 0.59 2.03 7.00
C VAL A 61 -0.33 1.14 6.16
N GLY A 62 -0.92 0.10 6.76
CA GLY A 62 -1.89 -0.75 6.06
C GLY A 62 -3.08 0.04 5.52
N ASN A 63 -3.62 0.97 6.32
CA ASN A 63 -4.73 1.83 5.91
C ASN A 63 -4.36 2.86 4.84
N ILE A 64 -3.14 3.38 4.86
CA ILE A 64 -2.62 4.26 3.79
C ILE A 64 -2.60 3.46 2.49
N LEU A 65 -1.97 2.28 2.49
CA LEU A 65 -1.86 1.40 1.32
C LEU A 65 -3.24 1.02 0.75
N ASP A 66 -4.25 0.78 1.60
CA ASP A 66 -5.65 0.52 1.19
C ASP A 66 -6.35 1.71 0.53
N ARG A 67 -5.75 2.90 0.55
CA ARG A 67 -6.27 4.14 -0.04
C ARG A 67 -5.43 4.64 -1.20
N LEU A 68 -4.31 3.99 -1.49
CA LEU A 68 -3.49 4.31 -2.64
C LEU A 68 -4.14 3.78 -3.92
N LEU A 69 -3.72 4.32 -5.05
CA LEU A 69 -4.22 3.91 -6.36
C LEU A 69 -3.80 2.47 -6.65
N GLY A 70 -4.70 1.70 -7.26
CA GLY A 70 -4.45 0.28 -7.54
C GLY A 70 -4.55 -0.64 -6.31
N ASN A 71 -5.06 -0.14 -5.17
CA ASN A 71 -5.21 -0.91 -3.92
C ASN A 71 -5.96 -2.24 -4.09
N LYS A 72 -6.88 -2.34 -5.06
CA LYS A 72 -7.66 -3.56 -5.34
C LYS A 72 -6.80 -4.76 -5.74
N TYR A 73 -5.60 -4.49 -6.27
CA TYR A 73 -4.61 -5.51 -6.63
C TYR A 73 -3.61 -5.78 -5.50
N ARG A 74 -3.62 -5.00 -4.40
CA ARG A 74 -2.70 -5.20 -3.29
C ARG A 74 -3.04 -6.48 -2.54
N GLN A 75 -2.07 -7.39 -2.43
CA GLN A 75 -2.21 -8.64 -1.69
C GLN A 75 -1.71 -8.51 -0.26
N THR A 76 -0.46 -8.07 -0.09
CA THR A 76 0.21 -8.01 1.21
C THR A 76 1.19 -6.85 1.29
N PHE A 77 1.75 -6.62 2.47
CA PHE A 77 2.87 -5.70 2.65
C PHE A 77 3.75 -6.15 3.82
N SER A 78 5.00 -5.71 3.80
CA SER A 78 5.97 -5.90 4.87
C SER A 78 6.61 -4.57 5.24
N LEU A 79 7.08 -4.50 6.48
CA LEU A 79 7.64 -3.30 7.08
C LEU A 79 8.96 -3.67 7.74
N THR A 80 9.96 -2.81 7.56
CA THR A 80 11.24 -2.92 8.27
C THR A 80 11.46 -1.68 9.15
N GLU A 81 12.71 -1.33 9.46
CA GLU A 81 13.01 -0.15 10.29
C GLU A 81 12.66 1.16 9.56
N ASP A 82 12.99 1.22 8.27
CA ASP A 82 12.90 2.40 7.41
C ASP A 82 12.32 2.09 6.02
N SER A 83 11.83 0.87 5.78
CA SER A 83 11.28 0.49 4.47
C SER A 83 9.87 -0.08 4.52
N ILE A 84 9.14 0.15 3.43
CA ILE A 84 7.80 -0.40 3.17
C ILE A 84 7.87 -1.16 1.84
N THR A 85 7.51 -2.44 1.85
CA THR A 85 7.34 -3.24 0.63
C THR A 85 5.88 -3.64 0.49
N SER A 86 5.24 -3.33 -0.63
CA SER A 86 3.85 -3.69 -0.90
C SER A 86 3.76 -4.61 -2.12
N HIS A 87 3.09 -5.74 -1.97
CA HIS A 87 2.93 -6.74 -3.02
C HIS A 87 1.57 -6.60 -3.69
N TYR A 88 1.56 -6.63 -5.01
CA TYR A 88 0.40 -6.48 -5.88
C TYR A 88 0.31 -7.70 -6.80
N GLY A 89 -0.91 -8.09 -7.14
CA GLY A 89 -1.16 -9.22 -8.02
C GLY A 89 -2.64 -9.55 -8.06
N LEU A 90 -2.98 -10.57 -8.83
CA LEU A 90 -4.35 -11.09 -8.83
C LEU A 90 -4.67 -11.78 -7.50
N SER A 91 -5.94 -11.72 -7.11
CA SER A 91 -6.42 -12.43 -5.92
C SER A 91 -6.20 -13.93 -6.08
N ASP A 92 -5.81 -14.62 -5.00
CA ASP A 92 -5.81 -16.09 -4.92
C ASP A 92 -7.16 -16.74 -5.27
N SER A 93 -8.25 -15.97 -5.19
CA SER A 93 -9.60 -16.42 -5.55
C SER A 93 -9.93 -16.31 -7.04
N THR A 94 -9.02 -15.71 -7.83
CA THR A 94 -9.16 -15.60 -9.30
C THR A 94 -9.18 -16.99 -9.90
N LYS A 95 -10.11 -17.23 -10.83
CA LYS A 95 -10.21 -18.55 -11.46
C LYS A 95 -9.04 -18.77 -12.40
N GLU A 96 -8.52 -19.99 -12.42
CA GLU A 96 -7.36 -20.36 -13.23
C GLU A 96 -7.57 -20.08 -14.72
N GLU A 97 -8.81 -20.28 -15.23
CA GLU A 97 -9.15 -19.99 -16.61
C GLU A 97 -9.15 -18.50 -16.99
N GLU A 98 -9.26 -17.59 -16.02
CA GLU A 98 -9.27 -16.14 -16.21
C GLU A 98 -7.89 -15.52 -15.90
N LYS A 99 -7.01 -16.27 -15.23
CA LYS A 99 -5.76 -15.78 -14.65
C LYS A 99 -4.81 -15.21 -15.71
N THR A 100 -4.54 -15.94 -16.78
CA THR A 100 -3.62 -15.47 -17.84
C THR A 100 -4.10 -14.18 -18.50
N GLU A 101 -5.38 -14.06 -18.83
CA GLU A 101 -5.93 -12.85 -19.46
C GLU A 101 -5.85 -11.64 -18.53
N LEU A 102 -6.11 -11.85 -17.23
CA LEU A 102 -6.01 -10.80 -16.22
C LEU A 102 -4.56 -10.42 -15.90
N GLU A 103 -3.63 -11.38 -15.93
CA GLU A 103 -2.18 -11.11 -15.80
C GLU A 103 -1.67 -10.33 -17.00
N ASP A 104 -2.01 -10.71 -18.23
CA ASP A 104 -1.71 -9.97 -19.46
C ASP A 104 -2.23 -8.52 -19.38
N ALA A 105 -3.47 -8.36 -18.93
CA ALA A 105 -4.09 -7.05 -18.82
C ALA A 105 -3.42 -6.18 -17.73
N LEU A 106 -3.06 -6.78 -16.58
CA LEU A 106 -2.32 -6.09 -15.53
C LEU A 106 -0.90 -5.73 -15.98
N GLU A 107 -0.23 -6.61 -16.71
CA GLU A 107 1.09 -6.37 -17.30
C GLU A 107 1.06 -5.19 -18.25
N GLY A 108 0.16 -5.20 -19.25
CA GLY A 108 0.01 -4.07 -20.17
C GLY A 108 -0.35 -2.76 -19.45
N TYR A 109 -1.17 -2.83 -18.40
CA TYR A 109 -1.48 -1.66 -17.59
C TYR A 109 -0.25 -1.09 -16.87
N VAL A 110 0.56 -1.97 -16.26
CA VAL A 110 1.79 -1.61 -15.54
C VAL A 110 2.84 -1.07 -16.51
N GLU A 111 2.94 -1.63 -17.72
CA GLU A 111 3.82 -1.11 -18.78
C GLU A 111 3.45 0.31 -19.17
N ASP A 112 2.16 0.59 -19.35
CA ASP A 112 1.69 1.90 -19.82
C ASP A 112 1.65 2.98 -18.71
N HIS A 113 1.40 2.59 -17.45
CA HIS A 113 1.07 3.55 -16.37
C HIS A 113 1.81 3.31 -15.04
N GLY A 114 2.53 2.20 -14.90
CA GLY A 114 3.12 1.75 -13.63
C GLY A 114 4.06 2.78 -13.02
N ASN A 115 4.89 3.41 -13.85
CA ASN A 115 5.86 4.42 -13.42
C ASN A 115 5.20 5.58 -12.66
N GLN A 116 4.28 6.28 -13.31
CA GLN A 116 3.60 7.42 -12.69
C GLN A 116 2.74 6.99 -11.49
N LEU A 117 2.05 5.85 -11.60
CA LEU A 117 1.22 5.29 -10.54
C LEU A 117 2.01 5.04 -9.25
N PHE A 118 3.06 4.22 -9.35
CA PHE A 118 3.83 3.78 -8.19
C PHE A 118 4.71 4.90 -7.64
N PHE A 119 5.18 5.81 -8.50
CA PHE A 119 5.88 7.02 -8.03
C PHE A 119 4.96 7.93 -7.20
N ASN A 120 3.70 8.12 -7.63
CA ASN A 120 2.72 8.89 -6.85
C ASN A 120 2.33 8.18 -5.54
N ASN A 121 2.19 6.86 -5.57
CA ASN A 121 1.94 6.07 -4.37
C ASN A 121 3.12 6.16 -3.38
N ALA A 122 4.36 6.12 -3.85
CA ALA A 122 5.55 6.34 -3.03
C ALA A 122 5.57 7.75 -2.41
N LEU A 123 5.26 8.78 -3.20
CA LEU A 123 5.15 10.16 -2.72
C LEU A 123 4.18 10.27 -1.54
N ALA A 124 2.99 9.68 -1.65
CA ALA A 124 2.02 9.66 -0.56
C ALA A 124 2.58 9.01 0.72
N LEU A 125 3.30 7.89 0.59
CA LEU A 125 3.94 7.23 1.73
C LEU A 125 5.04 8.11 2.36
N PHE A 126 5.86 8.78 1.56
CA PHE A 126 6.92 9.68 2.07
C PHE A 126 6.36 10.92 2.78
N ILE A 127 5.22 11.44 2.32
CA ILE A 127 4.51 12.56 2.95
C ILE A 127 3.92 12.15 4.30
N LEU A 128 3.34 10.94 4.39
CA LEU A 128 2.54 10.53 5.56
C LEU A 128 3.35 9.80 6.63
N VAL A 129 4.38 9.04 6.23
CA VAL A 129 5.19 8.20 7.10
C VAL A 129 6.55 8.84 7.29
N GLN A 130 6.89 9.19 8.54
CA GLN A 130 8.03 10.08 8.83
C GLN A 130 9.40 9.43 8.59
N ASN A 131 9.54 8.17 8.97
CA ASN A 131 10.81 7.45 8.98
C ASN A 131 10.95 6.42 7.85
N VAL A 132 10.09 6.49 6.81
CA VAL A 132 10.27 5.63 5.64
C VAL A 132 11.26 6.29 4.69
N ASP A 133 12.34 5.61 4.37
CA ASP A 133 13.38 6.05 3.44
C ASP A 133 13.28 5.34 2.10
N VAL A 134 12.75 4.11 2.09
CA VAL A 134 12.60 3.28 0.89
C VAL A 134 11.18 2.72 0.78
N VAL A 135 10.58 2.85 -0.41
CA VAL A 135 9.31 2.21 -0.75
C VAL A 135 9.52 1.30 -1.94
N THR A 136 9.08 0.05 -1.82
CA THR A 136 9.12 -0.94 -2.90
C THR A 136 7.73 -1.48 -3.20
N PHE A 137 7.39 -1.55 -4.48
CA PHE A 137 6.20 -2.21 -4.99
C PHE A 137 6.63 -3.43 -5.81
N GLU A 138 6.15 -4.60 -5.43
CA GLU A 138 6.38 -5.86 -6.15
C GLU A 138 5.07 -6.27 -6.82
N ILE A 139 5.08 -6.45 -8.13
CA ILE A 139 3.88 -6.74 -8.91
C ILE A 139 4.05 -8.09 -9.59
N ASP A 140 3.17 -9.02 -9.21
CA ASP A 140 3.04 -10.33 -9.81
C ASP A 140 2.19 -10.25 -11.10
N THR A 141 2.88 -10.26 -12.24
CA THR A 141 2.35 -10.46 -13.60
C THR A 141 3.07 -11.67 -14.22
N GLN A 142 2.88 -11.93 -15.52
CA GLN A 142 3.68 -12.98 -16.18
C GLN A 142 5.17 -12.66 -16.17
N THR A 143 5.53 -11.38 -16.27
CA THR A 143 6.89 -10.87 -16.10
C THR A 143 6.93 -9.98 -14.85
N PRO A 144 7.26 -10.52 -13.66
CA PRO A 144 7.21 -9.75 -12.42
C PRO A 144 8.03 -8.46 -12.49
N VAL A 145 7.42 -7.37 -12.01
CA VAL A 145 8.02 -6.03 -12.04
C VAL A 145 8.21 -5.53 -10.61
N THR A 146 9.28 -4.79 -10.38
CA THR A 146 9.55 -4.15 -9.10
C THR A 146 9.82 -2.67 -9.30
N PHE A 147 9.13 -1.83 -8.51
CA PHE A 147 9.36 -0.40 -8.45
C PHE A 147 9.90 -0.02 -7.08
N THR A 148 11.13 0.45 -7.01
CA THR A 148 11.73 0.95 -5.78
C THR A 148 11.99 2.44 -5.92
N VAL A 149 11.64 3.20 -4.88
CA VAL A 149 11.86 4.65 -4.81
C VAL A 149 12.49 4.96 -3.46
N ASN A 150 13.57 5.75 -3.47
CA ASN A 150 14.16 6.32 -2.26
C ASN A 150 13.59 7.72 -2.01
N ARG A 151 13.49 8.09 -0.73
CA ARG A 151 13.08 9.42 -0.30
C ARG A 151 14.01 10.51 -0.84
N ASP A 152 15.32 10.30 -0.82
CA ASP A 152 16.30 11.28 -1.29
C ASP A 152 16.16 11.57 -2.79
N ASP A 153 15.90 10.53 -3.60
CA ASP A 153 15.67 10.69 -5.03
C ASP A 153 14.38 11.47 -5.31
N MET A 154 13.33 11.23 -4.50
CA MET A 154 12.08 12.01 -4.53
C MET A 154 12.33 13.48 -4.20
N HIS A 155 13.10 13.79 -3.14
CA HIS A 155 13.47 15.17 -2.78
C HIS A 155 14.23 15.87 -3.91
N ASN A 156 15.23 15.19 -4.47
CA ASN A 156 16.07 15.72 -5.54
C ASN A 156 15.27 15.99 -6.81
N LEU A 157 14.40 15.06 -7.21
CA LEU A 157 13.58 15.21 -8.42
C LEU A 157 12.53 16.32 -8.26
N LEU A 158 11.85 16.35 -7.11
CA LEU A 158 10.79 17.31 -6.88
C LEU A 158 11.31 18.66 -6.41
N GLU A 159 12.60 18.80 -6.10
CA GLU A 159 13.21 20.01 -5.53
C GLU A 159 12.44 20.49 -4.30
N VAL A 160 12.12 19.56 -3.41
CA VAL A 160 11.36 19.78 -2.17
C VAL A 160 12.21 19.35 -1.00
N ASP A 161 12.29 20.16 0.06
CA ASP A 161 13.08 19.84 1.26
C ASP A 161 12.29 19.04 2.31
N ASP A 162 10.98 19.33 2.46
CA ASP A 162 10.12 18.72 3.48
C ASP A 162 8.85 18.18 2.83
N LEU A 163 8.81 16.86 2.61
CA LEU A 163 7.65 16.18 2.05
C LEU A 163 6.49 16.13 3.06
N GLN A 164 6.78 16.06 4.36
CA GLN A 164 5.77 15.95 5.39
C GLN A 164 4.90 17.22 5.52
N HIS A 165 5.40 18.37 5.08
CA HIS A 165 4.62 19.61 5.00
C HIS A 165 3.32 19.45 4.20
N TYR A 166 3.35 18.65 3.12
CA TYR A 166 2.20 18.43 2.23
C TYR A 166 1.05 17.68 2.91
N ALA A 167 1.30 16.98 4.02
CA ALA A 167 0.24 16.36 4.81
C ALA A 167 -0.58 17.38 5.62
N GLU A 168 -0.08 18.60 5.78
CA GLU A 168 -0.74 19.70 6.49
C GLU A 168 -1.45 20.67 5.53
N ASP A 169 -1.10 20.64 4.23
CA ASP A 169 -1.66 21.49 3.18
C ASP A 169 -2.05 20.65 1.95
N ILE A 170 -3.33 20.24 1.93
CA ILE A 170 -3.89 19.38 0.88
C ILE A 170 -3.90 20.08 -0.47
N GLU A 171 -4.12 21.41 -0.50
CA GLU A 171 -4.08 22.16 -1.76
C GLU A 171 -2.65 22.19 -2.32
N ALA A 172 -1.64 22.38 -1.47
CA ALA A 172 -0.24 22.28 -1.88
C ALA A 172 0.11 20.86 -2.36
N TRP A 173 -0.42 19.81 -1.71
CA TRP A 173 -0.19 18.43 -2.15
C TRP A 173 -0.80 18.18 -3.52
N GLN A 174 -2.05 18.60 -3.73
CA GLN A 174 -2.70 18.50 -5.04
C GLN A 174 -1.90 19.26 -6.11
N GLN A 175 -1.41 20.46 -5.81
CA GLN A 175 -0.58 21.23 -6.75
C GLN A 175 0.75 20.53 -7.05
N LEU A 176 1.38 19.87 -6.09
CA LEU A 176 2.59 19.09 -6.30
C LEU A 176 2.34 17.95 -7.32
N ILE A 177 1.22 17.25 -7.18
CA ILE A 177 0.80 16.20 -8.12
C ILE A 177 0.57 16.81 -9.51
N ASP A 178 -0.21 17.88 -9.59
CA ASP A 178 -0.63 18.45 -10.88
C ASP A 178 0.50 19.14 -11.65
N GLN A 179 1.45 19.77 -10.94
CA GLN A 179 2.52 20.56 -11.57
C GLN A 179 3.80 19.78 -11.77
N LYS A 180 4.16 18.89 -10.83
CA LYS A 180 5.40 18.13 -10.89
C LYS A 180 5.14 16.71 -11.36
N ILE A 181 4.31 15.93 -10.67
CA ILE A 181 4.12 14.50 -10.97
C ILE A 181 3.50 14.27 -12.35
N LYS A 182 2.44 15.00 -12.71
CA LYS A 182 1.83 14.91 -14.05
C LYS A 182 2.72 15.42 -15.19
N ALA A 183 3.73 16.24 -14.86
CA ALA A 183 4.65 16.81 -15.84
C ALA A 183 5.94 15.98 -16.02
N LEU A 184 6.21 15.00 -15.15
CA LEU A 184 7.33 14.08 -15.31
C LEU A 184 7.07 13.16 -16.51
N SER A 185 8.08 13.00 -17.36
CA SER A 185 8.03 11.97 -18.41
C SER A 185 8.30 10.60 -17.83
N ASP A 186 7.74 9.57 -18.45
CA ASP A 186 7.99 8.18 -18.07
C ASP A 186 9.49 7.85 -18.11
N ASP A 187 10.23 8.38 -19.09
CA ASP A 187 11.70 8.24 -19.17
C ASP A 187 12.42 8.77 -17.91
N THR A 188 11.93 9.86 -17.32
CA THR A 188 12.53 10.45 -16.13
C THR A 188 12.28 9.57 -14.92
N ILE A 189 11.05 9.06 -14.77
CA ILE A 189 10.68 8.16 -13.68
C ILE A 189 11.45 6.84 -13.81
N GLN A 190 11.54 6.29 -15.02
CA GLN A 190 12.29 5.07 -15.30
C GLN A 190 13.78 5.24 -14.98
N TRP A 191 14.38 6.36 -15.37
CA TRP A 191 15.78 6.64 -15.05
C TRP A 191 16.04 6.59 -13.55
N ILE A 192 15.15 7.15 -12.72
CA ILE A 192 15.30 7.09 -11.27
C ILE A 192 15.31 5.63 -10.82
N GLN A 193 14.30 4.85 -11.20
CA GLN A 193 14.18 3.45 -10.80
C GLN A 193 15.42 2.61 -11.16
N ASP A 194 15.99 2.84 -12.34
CA ASP A 194 17.20 2.15 -12.80
C ASP A 194 18.45 2.52 -11.98
N HIS A 195 18.46 3.70 -11.34
CA HIS A 195 19.58 4.23 -10.55
C HIS A 195 19.37 4.15 -9.03
N THR A 196 18.21 3.65 -8.59
CA THR A 196 17.83 3.48 -7.17
C THR A 196 18.31 2.12 -6.60
N GLN A 197 18.97 1.27 -7.41
CA GLN A 197 19.45 -0.08 -7.05
C GLN A 197 20.84 -0.12 -6.42
#